data_AF-A0A246DKI0-F1
#
_entry.id   AF-A0A246DKI0-F1
#
_cell.length_a   1.000
_cell.length_b   1.000
_cell.length_c   1.000
_cell.angle_alpha   90.00
_cell.angle_beta   90.00
_cell.angle_gamma   90.00
#
_symmetry.space_group_name_H-M   'P 1'
#
loop_
_entity.id
_entity.type
_entity.pdbx_description
1 polymer ?
#
loop_
_entity_poly.entity_id
_entity_poly.type
_entity_poly.pdbx_seq_one_letter_code
_entity_poly.pdbx_strand_id
1 'polypeptide(L)'
;MPSLNAKVQDVFDEPACEKNRSKDSKARKNGCSKPLIPGAAAGGCAFDGAKIVLQPVTDVAHLIHGPLGCEGNSWDNRGSASSGPTLWRTSFTTDLTETE
;
A
#
# COMPACT_ATOMS: atom_id res chain seq x y z
N MET A 1 -32.85 7.98 3.66
CA MET A 1 -31.54 7.34 3.38
C MET A 1 -30.59 7.67 4.52
N PRO A 2 -29.78 6.72 5.04
CA PRO A 2 -28.83 7.03 6.10
C PRO A 2 -27.74 8.00 5.62
N SER A 3 -27.24 8.85 6.52
CA SER A 3 -26.16 9.79 6.23
C SER A 3 -24.85 9.07 5.94
N LEU A 4 -23.90 9.74 5.26
CA LEU A 4 -22.56 9.18 5.01
C LEU A 4 -21.87 8.79 6.32
N ASN A 5 -22.00 9.62 7.36
CA ASN A 5 -21.44 9.32 8.68
C ASN A 5 -22.03 8.03 9.28
N ALA A 6 -23.34 7.78 9.11
CA ALA A 6 -23.95 6.54 9.58
C ALA A 6 -23.39 5.31 8.83
N LYS A 7 -23.22 5.42 7.51
CA LYS A 7 -22.60 4.34 6.70
C LYS A 7 -21.14 4.07 7.08
N VAL A 8 -20.36 5.12 7.38
CA VAL A 8 -18.97 5.00 7.83
C VAL A 8 -18.88 4.40 9.24
N GLN A 9 -19.88 4.58 10.10
CA GLN A 9 -19.88 3.91 11.41
C GLN A 9 -20.23 2.42 11.30
N ASP A 10 -21.11 2.06 10.37
CA ASP A 10 -21.54 0.67 10.13
C ASP A 10 -20.38 -0.24 9.74
N VAL A 11 -19.41 0.25 8.95
CA VAL A 11 -18.22 -0.54 8.57
C VAL A 11 -17.27 -0.85 9.73
N PHE A 12 -17.44 -0.23 10.91
CA PHE A 12 -16.67 -0.56 12.11
C PHE A 12 -17.35 -1.59 13.01
N ASP A 13 -18.57 -2.01 12.69
CA ASP A 13 -19.25 -3.09 13.39
C ASP A 13 -18.80 -4.46 12.82
N GLU A 14 -17.80 -5.06 13.47
CA GLU A 14 -17.23 -6.35 13.08
C GLU A 14 -17.60 -7.46 14.10
N PRO A 15 -18.87 -7.89 14.19
CA PRO A 15 -19.33 -8.80 15.26
C PRO A 15 -18.68 -10.19 15.20
N ALA A 16 -18.17 -10.59 14.04
CA ALA A 16 -17.46 -11.86 13.84
C ALA A 16 -15.96 -11.78 14.19
N CYS A 17 -15.39 -10.59 14.39
CA CYS A 17 -13.96 -10.42 14.65
C CYS A 17 -13.70 -10.43 16.17
N GLU A 18 -13.28 -11.58 16.72
CA GLU A 18 -12.94 -11.72 18.15
C GLU A 18 -11.92 -10.68 18.63
N LYS A 19 -10.90 -10.40 17.81
CA LYS A 19 -9.87 -9.39 18.10
C LYS A 19 -10.43 -7.97 18.12
N ASN A 20 -11.49 -7.67 17.37
CA ASN A 20 -12.17 -6.38 17.42
C ASN A 20 -13.02 -6.29 18.70
N ARG A 21 -13.78 -7.35 19.00
CA ARG A 21 -14.63 -7.43 20.21
C ARG A 21 -13.84 -7.32 21.52
N SER A 22 -12.58 -7.73 21.56
CA SER A 22 -11.74 -7.59 22.75
C SER A 22 -11.19 -6.17 22.95
N LYS A 23 -11.26 -5.28 21.95
CA LYS A 23 -10.81 -3.88 22.06
C LYS A 23 -11.82 -3.06 22.88
N ASP A 24 -11.38 -1.97 23.48
CA ASP A 24 -12.28 -0.97 24.09
C ASP A 24 -13.09 -0.23 23.02
N SER A 25 -14.17 0.43 23.43
CA SER A 25 -15.12 1.09 22.52
C SER A 25 -14.49 2.21 21.67
N LYS A 26 -13.42 2.86 22.15
CA LYS A 26 -12.69 3.89 21.40
C LYS A 26 -11.80 3.24 20.35
N ALA A 27 -11.10 2.17 20.69
CA ALA A 27 -10.25 1.43 19.77
C ALA A 27 -11.04 0.70 18.66
N ARG A 28 -12.28 0.24 18.92
CA ARG A 28 -13.15 -0.34 17.88
C ARG A 28 -13.58 0.66 16.81
N LYS A 29 -13.72 1.93 17.18
CA LYS A 29 -14.08 3.03 16.27
C LYS A 29 -12.87 3.68 15.60
N ASN A 30 -11.68 3.16 15.86
CA ASN A 30 -10.46 3.70 15.28
C ASN A 30 -10.23 3.05 13.91
N GLY A 31 -10.73 3.71 12.87
CA GLY A 31 -10.60 3.25 11.50
C GLY A 31 -9.27 3.58 10.85
N CYS A 32 -9.20 3.32 9.54
CA CYS A 32 -8.10 3.77 8.72
C CYS A 32 -7.90 5.29 8.86
N SER A 33 -6.64 5.70 8.71
CA SER A 33 -6.26 7.11 8.66
C SER A 33 -7.19 7.87 7.71
N LYS A 34 -7.62 9.06 8.14
CA LYS A 34 -8.43 9.94 7.29
C LYS A 34 -7.69 10.22 5.98
N PRO A 35 -8.42 10.48 4.87
CA PRO A 35 -7.81 10.95 3.64
C PRO A 35 -6.86 12.11 3.92
N LEU A 36 -5.72 12.08 3.26
CA LEU A 36 -4.70 13.10 3.39
C LEU A 36 -5.25 14.45 2.94
N ILE A 37 -4.85 15.50 3.63
CA ILE A 37 -5.21 16.87 3.27
C ILE A 37 -4.35 17.25 2.04
N PRO A 38 -4.95 17.64 0.90
CA PRO A 38 -4.18 18.08 -0.25
C PRO A 38 -3.18 19.19 0.10
N GLY A 39 -1.94 19.04 -0.36
CA GLY A 39 -0.85 19.99 -0.07
C GLY A 39 -0.14 19.80 1.28
N ALA A 40 -0.62 18.91 2.15
CA ALA A 40 0.12 18.51 3.34
C ALA A 40 1.16 17.42 3.01
N ALA A 41 2.21 17.32 3.83
CA ALA A 41 3.12 16.18 3.75
C ALA A 41 2.33 14.88 3.98
N ALA A 42 2.36 14.02 2.97
CA ALA A 42 1.67 12.74 2.96
C ALA A 42 2.68 11.59 3.10
N GLY A 43 2.21 10.46 3.63
CA GLY A 43 2.92 9.19 3.47
C GLY A 43 2.98 8.78 1.99
N GLY A 44 3.80 7.76 1.68
CA GLY A 44 3.90 7.20 0.33
C GLY A 44 2.57 6.72 -0.24
N CYS A 45 2.56 6.35 -1.52
CA CYS A 45 1.37 5.82 -2.19
C CYS A 45 1.19 4.31 -1.93
N ALA A 46 0.04 3.77 -2.32
CA ALA A 46 -0.23 2.34 -2.20
C ALA A 46 0.80 1.48 -2.97
N PHE A 47 1.30 1.97 -4.10
CA PHE A 47 2.36 1.32 -4.87
C PHE A 47 3.68 1.25 -4.09
N ASP A 48 4.12 2.36 -3.48
CA ASP A 48 5.30 2.37 -2.60
C ASP A 48 5.12 1.32 -1.50
N GLY A 49 3.96 1.32 -0.83
CA GLY A 49 3.59 0.30 0.16
C GLY A 49 3.74 -1.15 -0.34
N ALA A 50 3.21 -1.44 -1.52
CA ALA A 50 3.32 -2.77 -2.14
C ALA A 50 4.78 -3.12 -2.48
N LYS A 51 5.54 -2.21 -3.09
CA LYS A 51 6.94 -2.43 -3.46
C LYS A 51 7.78 -2.72 -2.23
N ILE A 52 7.59 -1.97 -1.14
CA ILE A 52 8.30 -2.19 0.13
C ILE A 52 8.10 -3.60 0.66
N VAL A 53 6.87 -4.10 0.59
CA VAL A 53 6.51 -5.42 1.12
C VAL A 53 6.95 -6.54 0.19
N LEU A 54 6.92 -6.32 -1.13
CA LEU A 54 7.15 -7.37 -2.13
C LEU A 54 8.59 -7.44 -2.63
N GLN A 55 9.35 -6.35 -2.61
CA GLN A 55 10.75 -6.31 -3.03
C GLN A 55 11.65 -7.37 -2.33
N PRO A 56 11.38 -7.78 -1.08
CA PRO A 56 12.10 -8.89 -0.44
C PRO A 56 11.91 -10.27 -1.09
N VAL A 57 10.96 -10.45 -2.00
CA VAL A 57 10.87 -11.65 -2.83
C VAL A 57 11.92 -11.55 -3.93
N THR A 58 13.08 -12.16 -3.69
CA THR A 58 14.33 -11.87 -4.40
C THR A 58 14.56 -12.66 -5.69
N ASP A 59 13.69 -13.63 -5.96
CA ASP A 59 13.75 -14.60 -7.05
C ASP A 59 12.62 -14.41 -8.08
N VAL A 60 11.88 -13.30 -8.04
CA VAL A 60 10.82 -12.97 -9.01
C VAL A 60 11.09 -11.64 -9.70
N ALA A 61 10.56 -11.50 -10.92
CA ALA A 61 10.53 -10.23 -11.62
C ALA A 61 9.31 -9.43 -11.16
N HIS A 62 9.56 -8.36 -10.41
CA HIS A 62 8.51 -7.38 -10.08
C HIS A 62 8.29 -6.48 -11.30
N LEU A 63 7.29 -6.81 -12.12
CA LEU A 63 6.90 -6.03 -13.29
C LEU A 63 5.88 -4.95 -12.89
N ILE A 64 6.29 -3.69 -13.05
CA ILE A 64 5.44 -2.54 -12.74
C ILE A 64 4.80 -2.06 -14.03
N HIS A 65 3.47 -2.15 -14.09
CA HIS A 65 2.73 -1.59 -15.21
C HIS A 65 2.43 -0.11 -14.94
N GLY A 66 3.14 0.77 -15.64
CA GLY A 66 3.00 2.22 -15.51
C GLY A 66 4.14 2.98 -16.19
N PRO A 67 4.13 4.32 -16.11
CA PRO A 67 5.21 5.13 -16.67
C PRO A 67 6.55 4.89 -15.95
N LEU A 68 7.68 5.14 -16.63
CA LEU A 68 9.03 5.00 -16.05
C LEU A 68 9.17 5.63 -14.66
N GLY A 69 8.52 6.77 -14.42
CA GLY A 69 8.67 7.53 -13.17
C GLY A 69 8.24 6.78 -11.91
N CYS A 70 7.28 5.85 -11.98
CA CYS A 70 6.88 5.08 -10.80
C CYS A 70 8.02 4.17 -10.32
N GLU A 71 8.54 3.34 -11.21
CA GLU A 71 9.61 2.40 -10.89
C GLU A 71 10.96 3.10 -10.73
N GLY A 72 11.28 4.07 -11.59
CA GLY A 72 12.55 4.80 -11.53
C GLY A 72 12.79 5.54 -10.21
N ASN A 73 11.73 6.06 -9.58
CA ASN A 73 11.83 6.70 -8.26
C ASN A 73 11.83 5.71 -7.08
N SER A 74 11.36 4.49 -7.29
CA SER A 74 11.17 3.50 -6.22
C SER A 74 12.24 2.41 -6.19
N TRP A 75 13.00 2.29 -7.29
CA TRP A 75 14.03 1.28 -7.44
C TRP A 75 15.09 1.39 -6.35
N ASP A 76 15.32 0.27 -5.66
CA ASP A 76 16.32 0.10 -4.60
C ASP A 76 16.19 1.06 -3.39
N ASN A 77 15.04 1.75 -3.24
CA ASN A 77 14.86 2.73 -2.16
C ASN A 77 14.88 2.09 -0.74
N ARG A 78 14.62 0.78 -0.63
CA ARG A 78 14.59 0.05 0.66
C ARG A 78 15.46 -1.21 0.71
N GLY A 79 16.19 -1.54 -0.36
CA GLY A 79 17.04 -2.73 -0.47
C GLY A 79 16.33 -4.07 -0.22
N SER A 80 17.07 -5.17 -0.33
CA SER A 80 16.70 -6.47 0.22
C SER A 80 17.96 -7.28 0.55
N ALA A 81 17.92 -8.08 1.60
CA ALA A 81 18.97 -9.05 1.86
C ALA A 81 18.71 -10.34 1.07
N SER A 82 19.73 -10.87 0.41
CA SER A 82 19.66 -12.18 -0.25
C SER A 82 21.01 -12.87 -0.19
N SER A 83 21.00 -14.17 0.05
CA SER A 83 22.18 -15.04 0.03
C SER A 83 22.36 -15.79 -1.30
N GLY A 84 21.51 -15.52 -2.29
CA GLY A 84 21.55 -16.18 -3.60
C GLY A 84 20.88 -15.34 -4.68
N PRO A 85 19.55 -15.46 -4.89
CA PRO A 85 18.85 -14.71 -5.94
C PRO A 85 19.02 -13.19 -5.81
N THR A 86 19.42 -12.53 -6.89
CA THR A 86 19.63 -11.07 -6.92
C THR A 86 18.68 -10.37 -7.88
N LEU A 87 17.61 -11.02 -8.33
CA LEU A 87 16.70 -10.47 -9.34
C LEU A 87 16.03 -9.17 -8.87
N TRP A 88 15.80 -9.03 -7.56
CA TRP A 88 15.30 -7.79 -6.94
C TRP A 88 16.17 -6.55 -7.18
N ARG A 89 17.47 -6.71 -7.52
CA ARG A 89 18.36 -5.59 -7.85
C ARG A 89 18.09 -5.02 -9.24
N THR A 90 17.35 -5.74 -10.06
CA THR A 90 16.90 -5.28 -11.38
C THR A 90 15.42 -4.97 -11.31
N SER A 91 15.01 -3.94 -12.04
CA SER A 91 13.64 -3.47 -12.07
C SER A 91 13.04 -3.54 -13.47
N PHE A 92 11.74 -3.77 -13.53
CA PHE A 92 11.00 -3.98 -14.76
C PHE A 92 9.79 -3.06 -14.78
N THR A 93 9.62 -2.32 -15.86
CA THR A 93 8.43 -1.52 -16.10
C THR A 93 7.96 -1.70 -17.53
N THR A 94 6.67 -1.50 -17.77
CA THR A 94 6.13 -1.42 -19.13
C THR A 94 6.41 -0.08 -19.82
N ASP A 95 6.89 0.91 -19.06
CA ASP A 95 7.14 2.27 -19.55
C ASP A 95 5.96 2.85 -20.33
N LEU A 96 4.80 2.93 -19.65
CA LEU A 96 3.55 3.40 -20.25
C LEU A 96 3.75 4.82 -20.84
N THR A 97 3.40 4.97 -22.11
CA THR A 97 3.43 6.23 -22.86
C THR A 97 2.02 6.65 -23.27
N GLU A 98 1.85 7.80 -23.92
CA GLU A 98 0.53 8.29 -24.34
C GLU A 98 -0.21 7.36 -25.31
N THR A 99 0.53 6.57 -26.10
CA THR A 99 -0.06 5.68 -27.11
C THR A 99 -0.50 4.32 -26.55
N GLU A 100 -0.24 4.07 -25.27
CA GLU A 100 -0.57 2.83 -24.54
C GLU A 100 -1.65 3.06 -23.48
#